data_AF-A0A914Z9B3-F1
#
_entry.id   AF-A0A914Z9B3-F1
#
_cell.length_a   1.000
_cell.length_b   1.000
_cell.length_c   1.000
_cell.angle_alpha   90.00
_cell.angle_beta   90.00
_cell.angle_gamma   90.00
#
_symmetry.space_group_name_H-M   'P 1'
#
loop_
_entity.id
_entity.type
_entity.pdbx_description
1 polymer ?
#
loop_
_entity_poly.entity_id
_entity_poly.type
_entity_poly.pdbx_seq_one_letter_code
_entity_poly.pdbx_strand_id
1 'polypeptide(L)'
;MFIVWHNIERVQDHQLTHRVHKKSTIRINCSKTIFGLFAGFGFLAGTFISMALFYGFSGTGKYYDAAQVYNITDIVQHCIGIVACVFALWRVRLLNYIHRDPNSHDPHHAAHANQELLDMILLAIGLIGELMFSISGLMGICTTKMWQSFASTLIAAHVSRIVQAVFQCCLICIASKLKVSSKRKHEAPGKQTITFLIIVNIAIFIMNLFESDKVGTSEAVVNFYGKENWVFLVRTFSPLTIFFRFHSSVCLAEIWKSTYATKQH
;
A
#
# COMPACT_ATOMS: atom_id res chain seq x y z
N MET A 1 18.17 8.74 7.81
CA MET A 1 19.43 8.77 8.61
C MET A 1 19.39 7.86 9.83
N PHE A 2 18.32 7.82 10.63
CA PHE A 2 18.22 6.99 11.84
C PHE A 2 18.45 5.48 11.60
N ILE A 3 17.81 4.91 10.57
CA ILE A 3 17.95 3.48 10.20
C ILE A 3 19.39 3.15 9.74
N VAL A 4 20.07 4.11 9.11
CA VAL A 4 21.45 3.95 8.62
C VAL A 4 22.41 3.98 9.81
N TRP A 5 22.25 4.91 10.74
CA TRP A 5 23.08 5.01 11.95
C TRP A 5 22.93 3.77 12.85
N HIS A 6 21.70 3.32 13.09
CA HIS A 6 21.41 2.13 13.93
C HIS A 6 21.90 0.82 13.30
N ASN A 7 21.95 0.75 11.97
CA ASN A 7 22.52 -0.40 11.27
C ASN A 7 24.05 -0.38 11.22
N ILE A 8 24.69 0.79 11.19
CA ILE A 8 26.15 0.91 11.15
C ILE A 8 26.79 0.42 12.47
N GLU A 9 26.22 0.78 13.62
CA GLU A 9 26.71 0.28 14.93
C GLU A 9 26.63 -1.26 15.05
N ARG A 10 25.59 -1.89 14.47
CA ARG A 10 25.44 -3.36 14.51
C ARG A 10 26.26 -4.11 13.48
N VAL A 11 26.56 -3.48 12.33
CA VAL A 11 27.42 -4.09 11.29
C VAL A 11 28.83 -4.30 11.81
N GLN A 12 29.33 -3.42 12.68
CA GLN A 12 30.70 -3.50 13.19
C GLN A 12 30.91 -4.69 14.14
N ASP A 13 29.90 -5.06 14.94
CA ASP A 13 29.92 -6.25 15.81
C ASP A 13 29.72 -7.57 15.05
N HIS A 14 28.97 -7.56 13.95
CA HIS A 14 28.63 -8.78 13.21
C HIS A 14 29.71 -9.23 12.20
N GLN A 15 30.62 -8.34 11.80
CA GLN A 15 31.68 -8.67 10.83
C GLN A 15 32.76 -9.62 11.40
N LEU A 16 32.92 -9.70 12.72
CA LEU A 16 33.92 -10.55 13.38
C LEU A 16 33.50 -12.02 13.55
N THR A 17 32.22 -12.36 13.44
CA THR A 17 31.72 -13.72 13.79
C THR A 17 31.08 -14.51 12.65
N HIS A 18 30.79 -13.92 11.47
CA HIS A 18 29.93 -14.61 10.50
C HIS A 18 30.35 -14.51 9.02
N ARG A 19 31.65 -14.68 8.72
CA ARG A 19 32.09 -15.05 7.35
C ARG A 19 31.84 -16.54 7.07
N VAL A 20 30.57 -16.94 7.01
CA VAL A 20 30.16 -18.16 6.28
C VAL A 20 29.01 -17.78 5.35
N HIS A 21 29.38 -17.50 4.12
CA HIS A 21 28.47 -17.14 3.03
C HIS A 21 27.64 -18.37 2.61
N LYS A 22 26.50 -18.64 3.27
CA LYS A 22 25.52 -19.62 2.74
C LYS A 22 24.72 -18.95 1.64
N LYS A 23 25.10 -19.18 0.38
CA LYS A 23 24.43 -18.67 -0.83
C LYS A 23 23.05 -19.36 -0.95
N SER A 24 22.04 -18.83 -0.27
CA SER A 24 20.65 -19.31 -0.37
C SER A 24 20.10 -18.93 -1.76
N THR A 25 20.13 -19.88 -2.69
CA THR A 25 19.41 -19.77 -3.98
C THR A 25 17.91 -19.81 -3.71
N ILE A 26 17.27 -18.64 -3.63
CA ILE A 26 15.82 -18.51 -3.56
C ILE A 26 15.26 -18.91 -4.93
N ARG A 27 14.76 -20.14 -5.08
CA ARG A 27 13.97 -20.51 -6.26
C ARG A 27 12.56 -19.92 -6.11
N ILE A 28 12.30 -18.84 -6.83
CA ILE A 28 10.98 -18.23 -6.92
C ILE A 28 10.13 -19.10 -7.85
N ASN A 29 9.34 -20.02 -7.27
CA ASN A 29 8.32 -20.76 -8.02
C ASN A 29 7.21 -19.79 -8.46
N CYS A 30 7.37 -19.22 -9.67
CA CYS A 30 6.51 -18.18 -10.25
C CYS A 30 5.25 -18.74 -10.94
N SER A 31 5.21 -20.05 -11.22
CA SER A 31 4.07 -20.71 -11.89
C SER A 31 2.74 -20.50 -11.14
N LYS A 32 2.77 -20.47 -9.80
CA LYS A 32 1.59 -20.18 -8.96
C LYS A 32 1.33 -18.70 -8.70
N THR A 33 2.07 -17.79 -9.32
CA THR A 33 1.93 -16.33 -9.18
C THR A 33 1.46 -15.65 -10.47
N ILE A 34 1.60 -16.33 -11.62
CA ILE A 34 1.46 -15.74 -12.96
C ILE A 34 0.13 -15.00 -13.20
N PHE A 35 -0.98 -15.53 -12.72
CA PHE A 35 -2.29 -14.90 -12.89
C PHE A 35 -2.40 -13.57 -12.11
N GLY A 36 -1.95 -13.55 -10.85
CA GLY A 36 -1.92 -12.33 -10.04
C GLY A 36 -0.97 -11.28 -10.62
N LEU A 37 0.15 -11.72 -11.20
CA LEU A 37 1.09 -10.85 -11.89
C LEU A 37 0.49 -10.24 -13.16
N PHE A 38 -0.13 -11.05 -14.01
CA PHE A 38 -0.75 -10.58 -15.26
C PHE A 38 -1.93 -9.63 -14.99
N ALA A 39 -2.82 -9.99 -14.06
CA ALA A 39 -3.90 -9.11 -13.62
C ALA A 39 -3.35 -7.79 -13.04
N GLY A 40 -2.26 -7.86 -12.27
CA GLY A 40 -1.61 -6.68 -11.72
C GLY A 40 -1.00 -5.78 -12.81
N PHE A 41 -0.31 -6.36 -13.80
CA PHE A 41 0.21 -5.58 -14.92
C PHE A 41 -0.89 -4.97 -15.79
N GLY A 42 -2.01 -5.67 -16.00
CA GLY A 42 -3.19 -5.10 -16.64
C GLY A 42 -3.75 -3.89 -15.87
N PHE A 43 -3.85 -4.02 -14.54
CA PHE A 43 -4.26 -2.92 -13.66
C PHE A 43 -3.29 -1.72 -13.71
N LEU A 44 -1.99 -1.98 -13.70
CA LEU A 44 -0.96 -0.96 -13.81
C LEU A 44 -0.98 -0.27 -15.18
N ALA A 45 -1.16 -1.01 -16.27
CA ALA A 45 -1.31 -0.46 -17.60
C ALA A 45 -2.56 0.44 -17.69
N GLY A 46 -3.69 -0.01 -17.15
CA GLY A 46 -4.90 0.81 -17.05
C GLY A 46 -4.67 2.11 -16.26
N THR A 47 -3.90 2.04 -15.18
CA THR A 47 -3.51 3.20 -14.38
C THR A 47 -2.72 4.22 -15.20
N PHE A 48 -1.71 3.76 -15.97
CA PHE A 48 -0.95 4.64 -16.86
C PHE A 48 -1.79 5.24 -17.99
N ILE A 49 -2.73 4.49 -18.55
CA ILE A 49 -3.65 4.99 -19.58
C ILE A 49 -4.52 6.10 -19.00
N SER A 50 -5.14 5.88 -17.83
CA SER A 50 -5.93 6.91 -17.14
C SER A 50 -5.11 8.16 -16.84
N MET A 51 -3.85 7.98 -16.42
CA MET A 51 -2.94 9.09 -16.15
C MET A 51 -2.58 9.85 -17.42
N ALA A 52 -2.35 9.17 -18.55
CA ALA A 52 -2.14 9.81 -19.84
C ALA A 52 -3.37 10.60 -20.29
N LEU A 53 -4.59 10.06 -20.09
CA LEU A 53 -5.83 10.78 -20.38
C LEU A 53 -6.00 12.02 -19.50
N PHE A 54 -5.71 11.93 -18.20
CA PHE A 54 -5.70 13.08 -17.30
C PHE A 54 -4.78 14.18 -17.83
N TYR A 55 -3.52 13.86 -18.16
CA TYR A 55 -2.58 14.84 -18.68
C TYR A 55 -2.97 15.39 -20.06
N GLY A 56 -3.54 14.55 -20.92
CA GLY A 56 -4.09 14.98 -22.21
C GLY A 56 -5.19 16.02 -22.03
N PHE A 57 -6.19 15.74 -21.19
CA PHE A 57 -7.28 16.68 -20.93
C PHE A 57 -6.80 17.97 -20.25
N SER A 58 -5.92 17.88 -19.26
CA SER A 58 -5.30 19.05 -18.63
C SER A 58 -4.51 19.90 -19.63
N GLY A 59 -3.79 19.28 -20.57
CA GLY A 59 -3.05 19.99 -21.61
C GLY A 59 -3.94 20.74 -22.61
N THR A 60 -5.17 20.27 -22.82
CA THR A 60 -6.18 20.93 -23.68
C THR A 60 -7.03 21.98 -22.95
N GLY A 61 -6.79 22.25 -21.66
CA GLY A 61 -7.58 23.19 -20.85
C GLY A 61 -8.91 22.63 -20.34
N LYS A 62 -9.19 21.34 -20.53
CA LYS A 62 -10.43 20.67 -20.05
C LYS A 62 -10.25 20.16 -18.62
N TYR A 63 -10.06 21.08 -17.67
CA TYR A 63 -9.72 20.74 -16.29
C TYR A 63 -10.82 19.96 -15.54
N TYR A 64 -12.09 20.23 -15.85
CA TYR A 64 -13.21 19.49 -15.25
C TYR A 64 -13.22 18.01 -15.68
N ASP A 65 -13.05 17.74 -16.97
CA ASP A 65 -13.02 16.38 -17.51
C ASP A 65 -11.79 15.63 -16.99
N ALA A 66 -10.63 16.28 -16.94
CA ALA A 66 -9.43 15.72 -16.31
C ALA A 66 -9.70 15.31 -14.85
N ALA A 67 -10.30 16.20 -14.06
CA ALA A 67 -10.63 15.92 -12.65
C ALA A 67 -11.59 14.73 -12.49
N GLN A 68 -12.60 14.63 -13.35
CA GLN A 68 -13.53 13.50 -13.36
C GLN A 68 -12.83 12.19 -13.70
N VAL A 69 -11.99 12.16 -14.73
CA VAL A 69 -11.20 10.97 -15.10
C VAL A 69 -10.31 10.52 -13.94
N TYR A 70 -9.66 11.46 -13.26
CA TYR A 70 -8.84 11.17 -12.08
C TYR A 70 -9.68 10.56 -10.95
N ASN A 71 -10.76 11.24 -10.54
CA ASN A 71 -11.59 10.79 -9.42
C ASN A 71 -12.25 9.42 -9.70
N ILE A 72 -12.72 9.18 -10.93
CA ILE A 72 -13.30 7.89 -11.31
C ILE A 72 -12.22 6.81 -11.27
N THR A 73 -11.02 7.10 -11.79
CA THR A 73 -9.89 6.16 -11.73
C THR A 73 -9.54 5.83 -10.28
N ASP A 74 -9.44 6.85 -9.42
CA ASP A 74 -9.15 6.69 -7.99
C ASP A 74 -10.17 5.79 -7.29
N ILE A 75 -11.47 6.03 -7.51
CA ILE A 75 -12.56 5.20 -6.96
C ILE A 75 -12.44 3.75 -7.46
N VAL A 76 -12.25 3.55 -8.76
CA VAL A 76 -12.16 2.21 -9.35
C VAL A 76 -10.96 1.45 -8.77
N GLN A 77 -9.80 2.10 -8.66
CA GLN A 77 -8.61 1.50 -8.08
C GLN A 77 -8.82 1.09 -6.62
N HIS A 78 -9.42 1.98 -5.82
CA HIS A 78 -9.71 1.69 -4.41
C HIS A 78 -10.77 0.60 -4.25
N CYS A 79 -11.83 0.58 -5.06
CA CYS A 79 -12.83 -0.49 -5.07
C CYS A 79 -12.23 -1.85 -5.40
N ILE A 80 -11.41 -1.94 -6.45
CA ILE A 80 -10.68 -3.17 -6.81
C ILE A 80 -9.74 -3.58 -5.66
N GLY A 81 -9.06 -2.62 -5.05
CA GLY A 81 -8.25 -2.83 -3.86
C GLY A 81 -9.03 -3.41 -2.68
N ILE A 82 -10.23 -2.91 -2.39
CA ILE A 82 -11.10 -3.42 -1.32
C ILE A 82 -11.47 -4.87 -1.60
N VAL A 83 -11.94 -5.17 -2.81
CA VAL A 83 -12.32 -6.55 -3.20
C VAL A 83 -11.12 -7.49 -3.06
N ALA A 84 -9.94 -7.07 -3.50
CA ALA A 84 -8.73 -7.86 -3.38
C ALA A 84 -8.28 -8.04 -1.92
N CYS A 85 -8.41 -7.01 -1.07
CA CYS A 85 -8.15 -7.12 0.37
C CYS A 85 -9.11 -8.11 1.06
N VAL A 86 -10.41 -8.02 0.77
CA VAL A 86 -11.42 -8.95 1.31
C VAL A 86 -11.14 -10.37 0.86
N PHE A 87 -10.83 -10.58 -0.43
CA PHE A 87 -10.47 -11.89 -0.94
C PHE A 87 -9.18 -12.41 -0.31
N ALA A 88 -8.17 -11.56 -0.11
CA ALA A 88 -6.94 -11.92 0.58
C ALA A 88 -7.21 -12.33 2.04
N LEU A 89 -7.97 -11.53 2.79
CA LEU A 89 -8.39 -11.83 4.16
C LEU A 89 -9.11 -13.18 4.25
N TRP A 90 -10.01 -13.45 3.30
CA TRP A 90 -10.70 -14.73 3.23
C TRP A 90 -9.75 -15.91 2.98
N ARG A 91 -8.81 -15.78 2.05
CA ARG A 91 -7.78 -16.80 1.78
C ARG A 91 -6.82 -16.97 2.96
N VAL A 92 -6.56 -15.89 3.69
CA VAL A 92 -5.63 -15.88 4.82
C VAL A 92 -6.15 -16.70 6.01
N ARG A 93 -7.47 -16.92 6.12
CA ARG A 93 -8.07 -17.86 7.11
C ARG A 93 -7.61 -19.31 6.96
N LEU A 94 -7.05 -19.69 5.82
CA LEU A 94 -6.53 -21.05 5.59
C LEU A 94 -5.09 -21.23 6.12
N LEU A 95 -4.42 -20.15 6.55
CA LEU A 95 -3.09 -20.18 7.14
C LEU A 95 -3.16 -20.46 8.64
N ASN A 96 -2.05 -20.98 9.19
CA ASN A 96 -1.96 -21.30 10.60
C ASN A 96 -1.28 -20.14 11.34
N TYR A 97 -1.71 -19.92 12.59
CA TYR A 97 -1.05 -18.99 13.48
C TYR A 97 0.36 -19.44 13.83
N ILE A 98 1.29 -18.50 13.83
CA ILE A 98 2.66 -18.74 14.27
C ILE A 98 2.67 -18.62 15.79
N HIS A 99 2.67 -19.75 16.50
CA HIS A 99 3.01 -19.73 17.91
C HIS A 99 4.50 -19.41 18.04
N ARG A 100 4.83 -18.24 18.57
CA ARG A 100 6.20 -17.77 18.75
C ARG A 100 6.51 -17.85 20.24
N ASP A 101 7.48 -18.68 20.61
CA ASP A 101 7.85 -18.90 22.01
C ASP A 101 8.47 -17.61 22.59
N PRO A 102 7.82 -16.96 23.57
CA PRO A 102 8.30 -15.72 24.16
C PRO A 102 9.61 -15.90 24.97
N ASN A 103 9.98 -17.13 25.35
CA ASN A 103 11.16 -17.43 26.17
C ASN A 103 12.39 -17.85 25.35
N SER A 104 12.32 -17.77 24.03
CA SER A 104 13.46 -18.07 23.16
C SER A 104 14.53 -16.95 23.24
N HIS A 105 15.63 -17.19 23.94
CA HIS A 105 16.78 -16.27 24.08
C HIS A 105 17.66 -16.14 22.83
N ASP A 106 17.12 -16.36 21.63
CA ASP A 106 17.88 -16.19 20.38
C ASP A 106 17.99 -14.68 20.05
N PRO A 107 19.21 -14.10 19.93
CA PRO A 107 19.37 -12.70 19.53
C PRO A 107 18.73 -12.39 18.16
N HIS A 108 18.60 -13.37 17.26
CA HIS A 108 17.85 -13.20 16.02
C HIS A 108 16.34 -13.05 16.25
N HIS A 109 15.80 -13.61 17.33
CA HIS A 109 14.39 -13.46 17.68
C HIS A 109 14.04 -12.03 18.09
N ALA A 110 14.87 -11.41 18.94
CA ALA A 110 14.68 -10.03 19.37
C ALA A 110 14.79 -9.04 18.20
N ALA A 111 15.75 -9.25 17.28
CA ALA A 111 15.89 -8.41 16.09
C ALA A 111 14.65 -8.49 15.18
N HIS A 112 14.10 -9.68 14.96
CA HIS A 112 12.88 -9.85 14.16
C HIS A 112 11.63 -9.24 14.80
N ALA A 113 11.49 -9.34 16.12
CA ALA A 113 10.37 -8.73 16.84
C ALA A 113 10.42 -7.20 16.77
N ASN A 114 11.62 -6.61 16.89
CA ASN A 114 11.80 -5.17 16.78
C ASN A 114 11.51 -4.66 15.36
N GLN A 115 11.90 -5.42 14.33
CA GLN A 115 11.56 -5.09 12.94
C GLN A 115 10.04 -5.11 12.72
N GLU A 116 9.35 -6.14 13.20
CA GLU A 116 7.88 -6.24 13.10
C GLU A 116 7.18 -5.06 13.81
N LEU A 117 7.67 -4.68 15.00
CA LEU A 117 7.16 -3.52 15.73
C LEU A 117 7.37 -2.22 14.93
N LEU A 118 8.56 -2.03 14.37
CA LEU A 118 8.87 -0.86 13.54
C LEU A 118 7.95 -0.80 12.32
N ASP A 119 7.75 -1.93 11.63
CA ASP A 119 6.86 -1.99 10.48
C ASP A 119 5.40 -1.67 10.85
N MET A 120 4.94 -2.12 12.02
CA MET A 120 3.60 -1.76 12.53
C MET A 120 3.48 -0.27 12.87
N ILE A 121 4.49 0.34 13.50
CA ILE A 121 4.48 1.77 13.82
C ILE A 121 4.47 2.60 12.54
N LEU A 122 5.33 2.27 11.56
CA LEU A 122 5.37 2.95 10.27
C LEU A 122 4.05 2.79 9.51
N LEU A 123 3.45 1.61 9.52
CA LEU A 123 2.15 1.38 8.91
C LEU A 123 1.06 2.23 9.58
N ALA A 124 1.07 2.32 10.91
CA ALA A 124 0.11 3.13 11.67
C ALA A 124 0.24 4.62 11.38
N ILE A 125 1.47 5.16 11.32
CA ILE A 125 1.72 6.56 10.95
C ILE A 125 1.19 6.85 9.54
N GLY A 126 1.48 5.97 8.58
CA GLY A 126 0.96 6.08 7.23
C GLY A 126 -0.58 6.05 7.20
N LEU A 127 -1.19 5.12 7.91
CA LEU A 127 -2.65 5.01 8.00
C LEU A 127 -3.28 6.27 8.57
N ILE A 128 -2.73 6.81 9.66
CA ILE A 128 -3.21 8.06 10.27
C ILE A 128 -3.15 9.19 9.23
N GLY A 129 -2.07 9.30 8.47
CA GLY A 129 -1.95 10.29 7.41
C GLY A 129 -3.00 10.14 6.31
N GLU A 130 -3.26 8.92 5.84
CA GLU A 130 -4.30 8.64 4.84
C GLU A 130 -5.71 8.98 5.36
N LEU A 131 -6.00 8.64 6.61
CA LEU A 131 -7.27 8.97 7.25
C LEU A 131 -7.43 10.49 7.42
N MET A 132 -6.39 11.19 7.86
CA MET A 132 -6.42 12.64 8.00
C MET A 132 -6.57 13.35 6.66
N PHE A 133 -5.88 12.90 5.60
CA PHE A 133 -6.08 13.40 4.24
C PHE A 133 -7.55 13.26 3.82
N SER A 134 -8.11 12.08 3.98
CA SER A 134 -9.46 11.75 3.52
C SER A 134 -10.55 12.46 4.33
N ILE A 135 -10.42 12.50 5.65
CA ILE A 135 -11.37 13.20 6.55
C ILE A 135 -11.31 14.71 6.31
N SER A 136 -10.13 15.29 6.14
CA SER A 136 -10.00 16.72 5.82
C SER A 136 -10.62 17.04 4.45
N GLY A 137 -10.45 16.13 3.48
CA GLY A 137 -11.08 16.21 2.16
C GLY A 137 -12.61 16.13 2.24
N LEU A 138 -13.17 15.28 3.11
CA LEU A 138 -14.61 15.21 3.34
C LEU A 138 -15.14 16.46 4.04
N MET A 139 -14.45 16.93 5.08
CA MET A 139 -14.83 18.16 5.78
C MET A 139 -14.86 19.36 4.83
N GLY A 140 -13.87 19.48 3.94
CA GLY A 140 -13.83 20.54 2.93
C GLY A 140 -14.98 20.46 1.93
N ILE A 141 -15.55 19.28 1.64
CA ILE A 141 -16.73 19.15 0.79
C ILE A 141 -18.00 19.54 1.56
N CYS A 142 -18.15 19.08 2.81
CA CYS A 142 -19.35 19.35 3.62
C CYS A 142 -19.57 20.84 3.92
N THR A 143 -18.51 21.65 3.92
CA THR A 143 -18.63 23.11 4.09
C THR A 143 -19.09 23.82 2.83
N THR A 144 -18.96 23.20 1.66
CA THR A 144 -19.48 23.74 0.39
C THR A 144 -20.98 23.44 0.29
N LYS A 145 -21.81 24.47 0.17
CA LYS A 145 -23.28 24.33 0.07
C LYS A 145 -23.77 23.87 -1.31
N MET A 146 -22.87 23.46 -2.21
CA MET A 146 -23.19 23.13 -3.61
C MET A 146 -23.08 21.63 -3.86
N TRP A 147 -24.21 20.93 -3.70
CA TRP A 147 -24.32 19.50 -4.01
C TRP A 147 -24.50 19.30 -5.52
N GLN A 148 -23.38 19.19 -6.23
CA GLN A 148 -23.34 18.84 -7.65
C GLN A 148 -22.79 17.43 -7.85
N SER A 149 -22.97 16.85 -9.05
CA SER A 149 -22.45 15.52 -9.39
C SER A 149 -20.95 15.39 -9.08
N PHE A 150 -20.16 16.45 -9.26
CA PHE A 150 -18.73 16.47 -8.92
C PHE A 150 -18.45 16.24 -7.42
N ALA A 151 -19.26 16.84 -6.54
CA ALA A 151 -19.12 16.68 -5.09
C ALA A 151 -19.41 15.22 -4.67
N SER A 152 -20.42 14.59 -5.28
CA SER A 152 -20.73 13.18 -4.98
C SER A 152 -19.59 12.23 -5.36
N THR A 153 -18.92 12.47 -6.51
CA THR A 153 -17.74 11.69 -6.92
C THR A 153 -16.58 11.90 -5.94
N LEU A 154 -16.32 13.13 -5.49
CA LEU A 154 -15.27 13.41 -4.51
C LEU A 154 -15.52 12.74 -3.16
N ILE A 155 -16.77 12.75 -2.68
CA ILE A 155 -17.16 12.04 -1.44
C ILE A 155 -16.91 10.54 -1.61
N ALA A 156 -17.35 9.96 -2.73
CA ALA A 156 -17.14 8.55 -3.02
C ALA A 156 -15.64 8.19 -3.06
N ALA A 157 -14.80 9.05 -3.64
CA ALA A 157 -13.34 8.89 -3.65
C ALA A 157 -12.79 8.82 -2.22
N HIS A 158 -13.01 9.85 -1.39
CA HIS A 158 -12.49 9.88 -0.01
C HIS A 158 -13.02 8.73 0.86
N VAL A 159 -14.30 8.37 0.73
CA VAL A 159 -14.87 7.22 1.44
C VAL A 159 -14.20 5.92 0.99
N SER A 160 -14.03 5.72 -0.31
CA SER A 160 -13.36 4.51 -0.84
C SER A 160 -11.91 4.42 -0.38
N ARG A 161 -11.19 5.54 -0.27
CA ARG A 161 -9.82 5.63 0.26
C ARG A 161 -9.75 5.18 1.71
N ILE A 162 -10.63 5.72 2.57
CA ILE A 162 -10.71 5.33 3.99
C ILE A 162 -10.97 3.83 4.12
N VAL A 163 -12.01 3.32 3.44
CA VAL A 163 -12.38 1.91 3.54
C VAL A 163 -11.22 1.03 3.07
N GLN A 164 -10.64 1.33 1.92
CA GLN A 164 -9.55 0.54 1.37
C GLN A 164 -8.32 0.56 2.30
N ALA A 165 -7.93 1.72 2.84
CA ALA A 165 -6.78 1.85 3.73
C ALA A 165 -6.94 1.04 5.02
N VAL A 166 -8.14 1.06 5.61
CA VAL A 166 -8.47 0.26 6.80
C VAL A 166 -8.40 -1.24 6.47
N PHE A 167 -9.04 -1.69 5.38
CA PHE A 167 -8.98 -3.10 4.97
C PHE A 167 -7.54 -3.56 4.66
N GLN A 168 -6.74 -2.71 4.03
CA GLN A 168 -5.34 -2.97 3.73
C GLN A 168 -4.50 -3.11 5.01
N CYS A 169 -4.68 -2.21 5.97
CA CYS A 169 -4.00 -2.28 7.26
C CYS A 169 -4.40 -3.53 8.04
N CYS A 170 -5.71 -3.83 8.12
CA CYS A 170 -6.20 -5.04 8.77
C CYS A 170 -5.60 -6.30 8.14
N LEU A 171 -5.55 -6.38 6.81
CA LEU A 171 -4.93 -7.49 6.10
C LEU A 171 -3.45 -7.65 6.48
N ILE A 172 -2.68 -6.56 6.47
CA ILE A 172 -1.24 -6.61 6.81
C ILE A 172 -1.05 -7.07 8.27
N CYS A 173 -1.77 -6.47 9.22
CA CYS A 173 -1.66 -6.83 10.64
C CYS A 173 -2.06 -8.28 10.94
N ILE A 174 -3.04 -8.83 10.22
CA ILE A 174 -3.46 -10.23 10.37
C ILE A 174 -2.46 -11.15 9.68
N ALA A 175 -2.10 -10.86 8.43
CA ALA A 175 -1.25 -11.72 7.62
C ALA A 175 0.20 -11.75 8.11
N SER A 176 0.70 -10.70 8.78
CA SER A 176 2.04 -10.69 9.39
C SER A 176 2.21 -11.76 10.48
N LYS A 177 1.12 -12.15 11.14
CA LYS A 177 1.11 -13.14 12.24
C LYS A 177 0.86 -14.58 11.77
N LEU A 178 0.64 -14.80 10.47
CA LEU A 178 0.22 -16.07 9.91
C LEU A 178 1.30 -16.68 9.01
N LYS A 179 1.43 -18.01 9.01
CA LYS A 179 2.30 -18.75 8.08
C LYS A 179 1.61 -19.97 7.49
N VAL A 180 2.09 -20.38 6.32
CA VAL A 180 1.63 -21.61 5.68
C VAL A 180 2.13 -22.80 6.48
N SER A 181 1.19 -23.66 6.89
CA SER A 181 1.51 -24.94 7.52
C SER A 181 2.38 -25.79 6.60
N SER A 182 3.37 -26.50 7.16
CA SER A 182 4.28 -27.36 6.37
C SER A 182 3.53 -28.39 5.51
N LYS A 183 2.34 -28.82 5.93
CA LYS A 183 1.48 -29.78 5.20
C LYS A 183 0.78 -29.19 3.96
N ARG A 184 0.59 -27.86 3.88
CA ARG A 184 -0.11 -27.17 2.77
C ARG A 184 0.80 -26.24 1.96
N LYS A 185 2.13 -26.37 2.10
CA LYS A 185 3.12 -25.58 1.34
C LYS A 185 2.93 -25.66 -0.18
N HIS A 186 2.45 -26.80 -0.67
CA HIS A 186 2.17 -26.97 -2.10
C HIS A 186 0.97 -26.12 -2.57
N GLU A 187 -0.04 -25.87 -1.75
CA GLU A 187 -1.27 -25.17 -2.17
C GLU A 187 -1.10 -23.64 -2.24
N ALA A 188 -0.14 -23.09 -1.48
CA ALA A 188 0.20 -21.65 -1.43
C ALA A 188 -1.05 -20.72 -1.47
N PRO A 189 -2.03 -20.92 -0.57
CA PRO A 189 -3.34 -20.28 -0.66
C PRO A 189 -3.22 -18.76 -0.49
N GLY A 190 -3.69 -17.99 -1.49
CA GLY A 190 -3.67 -16.53 -1.45
C GLY A 190 -2.40 -15.88 -2.02
N LYS A 191 -1.41 -16.67 -2.48
CA LYS A 191 -0.16 -16.15 -3.06
C LYS A 191 -0.38 -15.20 -4.24
N GLN A 192 -1.27 -15.57 -5.16
CA GLN A 192 -1.63 -14.75 -6.34
C GLN A 192 -2.29 -13.45 -5.91
N THR A 193 -3.20 -13.51 -4.94
CA THR A 193 -3.91 -12.34 -4.43
C THR A 193 -2.96 -11.36 -3.78
N ILE A 194 -2.04 -11.82 -2.93
CA ILE A 194 -1.03 -10.95 -2.32
C ILE A 194 -0.12 -10.33 -3.39
N THR A 195 0.30 -11.10 -4.41
CA THR A 195 1.07 -10.52 -5.53
C THR A 195 0.29 -9.45 -6.28
N PHE A 196 -0.98 -9.70 -6.60
CA PHE A 196 -1.84 -8.72 -7.22
C PHE A 196 -1.95 -7.44 -6.36
N LEU A 197 -2.16 -7.61 -5.06
CA LEU A 197 -2.33 -6.49 -4.12
C LEU A 197 -1.07 -5.65 -3.95
N ILE A 198 0.13 -6.24 -4.07
CA ILE A 198 1.39 -5.49 -4.14
C ILE A 198 1.38 -4.55 -5.36
N ILE A 199 0.99 -5.06 -6.53
CA ILE A 199 0.95 -4.25 -7.75
C ILE A 199 -0.14 -3.17 -7.66
N VAL A 200 -1.30 -3.47 -7.08
CA VAL A 200 -2.36 -2.49 -6.83
C VAL A 200 -1.86 -1.36 -5.92
N ASN A 201 -1.16 -1.66 -4.83
CA ASN A 201 -0.60 -0.61 -3.96
C ASN A 201 0.48 0.22 -4.65
N ILE A 202 1.32 -0.39 -5.49
CA ILE A 202 2.31 0.33 -6.31
C ILE A 202 1.61 1.26 -7.33
N ALA A 203 0.54 0.80 -7.98
CA ALA A 203 -0.21 1.62 -8.93
C ALA A 203 -0.88 2.82 -8.24
N ILE A 204 -1.48 2.63 -7.07
CA ILE A 204 -2.05 3.73 -6.27
C ILE A 204 -0.95 4.66 -5.75
N PHE A 205 0.20 4.13 -5.33
CA PHE A 205 1.37 4.91 -4.95
C PHE A 205 1.83 5.83 -6.09
N ILE A 206 1.92 5.31 -7.32
CA ILE A 206 2.28 6.08 -8.51
C ILE A 206 1.26 7.20 -8.74
N MET A 207 -0.04 6.89 -8.68
CA MET A 207 -1.10 7.90 -8.84
C MET A 207 -0.99 9.02 -7.81
N ASN A 208 -0.78 8.68 -6.53
CA ASN A 208 -0.59 9.67 -5.47
C ASN A 208 0.66 10.53 -5.69
N LEU A 209 1.77 9.94 -6.17
CA LEU A 209 3.00 10.67 -6.47
C LEU A 209 2.78 11.76 -7.53
N PHE A 210 2.06 11.42 -8.60
CA PHE A 210 1.74 12.35 -9.68
C PHE A 210 0.70 13.40 -9.30
N GLU A 211 -0.19 13.09 -8.35
CA GLU A 211 -1.11 14.07 -7.74
C GLU A 211 -0.32 15.12 -6.94
N SER A 212 0.62 14.69 -6.09
CA SER A 212 1.40 15.60 -5.23
C SER A 212 2.32 16.53 -6.02
N ASP A 213 2.84 16.09 -7.16
CA ASP A 213 3.74 16.91 -8.00
C ASP A 213 2.99 18.08 -8.67
N LYS A 214 1.65 17.99 -8.70
CA LYS A 214 0.77 18.87 -9.47
C LYS A 214 -0.27 19.56 -8.60
N VAL A 215 0.06 19.90 -7.36
CA VAL A 215 -0.75 20.72 -6.43
C VAL A 215 -1.26 21.98 -7.15
N GLY A 216 -2.43 21.92 -7.77
CA GLY A 216 -2.97 23.03 -8.56
C GLY A 216 -3.47 22.74 -9.97
N THR A 217 -3.31 21.54 -10.53
CA THR A 217 -3.63 21.33 -11.96
C THR A 217 -5.09 21.03 -12.30
N SER A 218 -5.87 20.52 -11.35
CA SER A 218 -7.31 20.64 -11.47
C SER A 218 -7.72 21.94 -10.81
N GLU A 219 -7.70 23.02 -11.59
CA GLU A 219 -8.27 24.31 -11.19
C GLU A 219 -9.70 24.12 -10.63
N ALA A 220 -10.44 23.14 -11.15
CA ALA A 220 -11.75 22.74 -10.64
C ALA A 220 -11.71 22.24 -9.17
N VAL A 221 -10.77 21.37 -8.80
CA VAL A 221 -10.63 20.89 -7.41
C VAL A 221 -10.15 22.01 -6.48
N VAL A 222 -9.19 22.82 -6.93
CA VAL A 222 -8.66 23.97 -6.17
C VAL A 222 -9.76 25.00 -5.90
N ASN A 223 -10.54 25.34 -6.92
CA ASN A 223 -11.65 26.27 -6.82
C ASN A 223 -12.76 25.71 -5.92
N PHE A 224 -12.96 24.39 -5.95
CA PHE A 224 -13.95 23.72 -5.10
C PHE A 224 -13.57 23.76 -3.62
N TYR A 225 -12.32 23.43 -3.27
CA TYR A 225 -11.85 23.38 -1.89
C TYR A 225 -11.41 24.74 -1.32
N GLY A 226 -11.11 25.70 -2.19
CA GLY A 226 -10.38 26.91 -1.86
C GLY A 226 -8.87 26.66 -1.86
N LYS A 227 -8.12 27.59 -2.46
CA LYS A 227 -6.68 27.45 -2.70
C LYS A 227 -5.88 27.16 -1.42
N GLU A 228 -6.15 27.89 -0.34
CA GLU A 228 -5.38 27.75 0.90
C GLU A 228 -5.62 26.41 1.60
N ASN A 229 -6.89 25.99 1.72
CA ASN A 229 -7.27 24.72 2.32
C ASN A 229 -6.72 23.53 1.53
N TRP A 230 -6.83 23.58 0.19
CA TRP A 230 -6.31 22.54 -0.69
C TRP A 230 -4.79 22.41 -0.57
N VAL A 231 -4.09 23.55 -0.60
CA VAL A 231 -2.63 23.60 -0.47
C VAL A 231 -2.18 23.03 0.88
N PHE A 232 -2.84 23.40 1.98
CA PHE A 232 -2.54 22.88 3.31
C PHE A 232 -2.73 21.37 3.38
N LEU A 233 -3.86 20.87 2.88
CA LEU A 233 -4.22 19.46 2.87
C LEU A 233 -3.18 18.63 2.10
N VAL A 234 -2.86 19.03 0.87
CA VAL A 234 -1.93 18.28 0.02
C VAL A 234 -0.52 18.33 0.58
N ARG A 235 -0.02 19.50 1.01
CA ARG A 235 1.35 19.60 1.52
C ARG A 235 1.58 18.87 2.83
N THR A 236 0.55 18.76 3.67
CA THR A 236 0.67 18.14 5.00
C THR A 236 0.47 16.63 4.93
N PHE A 237 -0.59 16.18 4.26
CA PHE A 237 -1.03 14.78 4.37
C PHE A 237 -0.71 13.93 3.14
N SER A 238 -0.54 14.51 1.95
CA SER A 238 -0.20 13.75 0.73
C SER A 238 1.13 12.99 0.83
N PRO A 239 2.20 13.52 1.45
CA PRO A 239 3.42 12.73 1.67
C PRO A 239 3.18 11.48 2.53
N LEU A 240 2.27 11.58 3.51
CA LEU A 240 1.91 10.45 4.38
C LEU A 240 1.06 9.40 3.64
N THR A 241 0.18 9.82 2.73
CA THR A 241 -0.60 8.89 1.88
C THR A 241 0.33 8.12 0.93
N ILE A 242 1.28 8.80 0.31
CA ILE A 242 2.35 8.19 -0.50
C ILE A 242 3.15 7.20 0.35
N PHE A 243 3.57 7.61 1.55
CA PHE A 243 4.31 6.77 2.47
C PHE A 243 3.53 5.51 2.86
N PHE A 244 2.24 5.64 3.17
CA PHE A 244 1.37 4.51 3.50
C PHE A 244 1.32 3.47 2.37
N ARG A 245 1.18 3.91 1.12
CA ARG A 245 1.12 3.00 -0.05
C ARG A 245 2.45 2.31 -0.33
N PHE A 246 3.55 3.05 -0.21
CA PHE A 246 4.89 2.49 -0.33
C PHE A 246 5.16 1.43 0.75
N HIS A 247 4.97 1.81 2.02
CA HIS A 247 5.24 0.91 3.16
C HIS A 247 4.31 -0.29 3.17
N SER A 248 3.02 -0.13 2.84
CA SER A 248 2.09 -1.25 2.68
C SER A 248 2.56 -2.25 1.63
N SER A 249 3.13 -1.78 0.51
CA SER A 249 3.71 -2.65 -0.52
C SER A 249 4.91 -3.44 0.00
N VAL A 250 5.77 -2.79 0.79
CA VAL A 250 6.91 -3.45 1.46
C VAL A 250 6.43 -4.53 2.43
N CYS A 251 5.50 -4.20 3.33
CA CYS A 251 4.94 -5.17 4.28
C CYS A 251 4.28 -6.36 3.56
N LEU A 252 3.52 -6.12 2.48
CA LEU A 252 2.93 -7.21 1.68
C LEU A 252 3.99 -8.08 1.00
N ALA A 253 5.07 -7.50 0.50
CA ALA A 253 6.18 -8.25 -0.09
C ALA A 253 6.91 -9.10 0.95
N GLU A 254 7.08 -8.58 2.17
CA GLU A 254 7.63 -9.34 3.30
C GLU A 254 6.70 -10.47 3.74
N ILE A 255 5.39 -10.23 3.83
CA ILE A 255 4.39 -11.27 4.08
C ILE A 255 4.48 -12.34 3.00
N TRP A 256 4.51 -11.96 1.71
CA TRP A 256 4.64 -12.89 0.60
C TRP A 256 5.92 -13.74 0.73
N LYS A 257 7.05 -13.12 1.07
CA LYS A 257 8.33 -13.81 1.27
C LYS A 257 8.29 -14.73 2.50
N SER A 258 7.86 -14.25 3.66
CA SER A 258 7.78 -15.00 4.91
C SER A 258 6.83 -16.20 4.82
N THR A 259 5.76 -16.04 4.05
CA THR A 259 4.68 -17.03 3.89
C THR A 259 5.00 -18.09 2.84
N TYR A 260 5.66 -17.72 1.73
CA TYR A 260 5.83 -18.60 0.57
C TYR A 260 7.29 -18.88 0.18
N ALA A 261 8.29 -18.17 0.71
CA ALA A 261 9.70 -18.49 0.44
C ALA A 261 10.09 -19.74 1.25
N THR A 262 10.49 -20.79 0.52
CA THR A 262 10.95 -22.03 1.14
C THR A 262 12.43 -21.85 1.52
N LYS A 263 12.77 -21.81 2.81
CA LYS A 263 14.14 -22.08 3.25
C LYS A 263 14.35 -23.60 3.11
N GLN A 264 15.19 -24.03 2.17
CA GLN A 264 15.77 -25.37 2.24
C GLN A 264 16.84 -25.34 3.34
N HIS A 265 16.73 -26.27 4.28
CA HIS A 265 17.80 -26.55 5.25
C HIS A 265 18.98 -27.20 4.53
#